data_AF-A0A2T8KH65-F1
#
_entry.id   AF-A0A2T8KH65-F1
#
_cell.length_a   1.000
_cell.length_b   1.000
_cell.length_c   1.000
_cell.angle_alpha   90.00
_cell.angle_beta   90.00
_cell.angle_gamma   90.00
#
_symmetry.space_group_name_H-M   'P 1'
#
loop_
_entity.id
_entity.type
_entity.pdbx_description
1 polymer ?
#
loop_
_entity_poly.entity_id
_entity_poly.type
_entity_poly.pdbx_seq_one_letter_code
_entity_poly.pdbx_strand_id
1 'polypeptide(L)'
;MVECPYSKQIWSAAATWAGCPSLSPAIWSANFDLQSWFCHLLKVQQQYRKGVGSLVLLIVWSLWRERNNRIFRKAELSVPRFISFLRDAIRMWIFAGAKFLSSLVGHIFCE
;
A
#
# COMPACT_ATOMS: atom_id res chain seq x y z
N MET A 1 4.00 -11.02 3.32
CA MET A 1 3.40 -9.69 3.61
C MET A 1 1.88 -9.65 3.39
N VAL A 2 1.27 -10.75 2.99
CA VAL A 2 -0.12 -10.81 2.51
C VAL A 2 -1.01 -11.57 3.52
N GLU A 3 -0.42 -12.47 4.30
CA GLU A 3 -1.13 -13.39 5.19
C GLU A 3 -1.19 -12.92 6.65
N CYS A 4 -0.23 -12.09 7.09
CA CYS A 4 -0.15 -11.58 8.47
C CYS A 4 -1.34 -10.65 8.78
N PRO A 5 -2.03 -10.80 9.93
CA PRO A 5 -3.15 -9.95 10.32
C PRO A 5 -2.81 -8.45 10.30
N TYR A 6 -1.61 -8.09 10.77
CA TYR A 6 -1.12 -6.70 10.76
C TYR A 6 -1.04 -6.13 9.33
N SER A 7 -0.46 -6.90 8.40
CA SER A 7 -0.36 -6.46 7.00
C SER A 7 -1.74 -6.40 6.33
N LYS A 8 -2.64 -7.34 6.62
CA LYS A 8 -4.00 -7.32 6.07
C LYS A 8 -4.76 -6.06 6.47
N GLN A 9 -4.65 -5.64 7.75
CA GLN A 9 -5.28 -4.38 8.20
C GLN A 9 -4.74 -3.16 7.44
N ILE A 10 -3.43 -3.11 7.17
CA ILE A 10 -2.82 -2.03 6.39
C ILE A 10 -3.33 -2.00 4.96
N TRP A 11 -3.41 -3.17 4.31
CA TRP A 11 -3.94 -3.29 2.96
C TRP A 11 -5.42 -2.94 2.87
N SER A 12 -6.23 -3.36 3.84
CA SER A 12 -7.64 -2.97 3.93
C SER A 12 -7.79 -1.46 4.10
N ALA A 13 -7.04 -0.84 5.00
CA ALA A 13 -7.05 0.60 5.16
C ALA A 13 -6.63 1.31 3.87
N ALA A 14 -5.56 0.83 3.21
CA ALA A 14 -5.09 1.35 1.93
C ALA A 14 -6.14 1.27 0.82
N ALA A 15 -6.83 0.14 0.71
CA ALA A 15 -7.92 -0.03 -0.25
C ALA A 15 -9.03 1.01 -0.02
N THR A 16 -9.39 1.28 1.24
CA THR A 16 -10.44 2.25 1.61
C THR A 16 -10.07 3.67 1.22
N TRP A 17 -8.95 4.21 1.72
CA TRP A 17 -8.62 5.62 1.46
C TRP A 17 -8.10 5.85 0.03
N ALA A 18 -7.57 4.85 -0.66
CA ALA A 18 -7.18 4.99 -2.07
C ALA A 18 -8.35 4.79 -3.05
N GLY A 19 -9.54 4.41 -2.56
CA GLY A 19 -10.68 4.08 -3.43
C GLY A 19 -10.39 2.89 -4.36
N CYS A 20 -9.53 1.95 -3.95
CA CYS A 20 -9.03 0.86 -4.79
C CYS A 20 -9.38 -0.50 -4.16
N PRO A 21 -10.56 -1.07 -4.46
CA PRO A 21 -10.98 -2.37 -3.94
C PRO A 21 -10.02 -3.52 -4.30
N SER A 22 -9.28 -3.40 -5.40
CA SER A 22 -8.29 -4.41 -5.84
C SER A 22 -7.18 -4.64 -4.81
N LEU A 23 -6.92 -3.67 -3.92
CA LEU A 23 -5.93 -3.76 -2.85
C LEU A 23 -6.42 -4.53 -1.62
N SER A 24 -7.73 -4.81 -1.52
CA SER A 24 -8.31 -5.45 -0.35
C SER A 24 -7.87 -6.92 -0.23
N PRO A 25 -7.41 -7.37 0.95
CA PRO A 25 -7.10 -8.77 1.17
C PRO A 25 -8.29 -9.73 1.02
N ALA A 26 -9.53 -9.22 1.06
CA ALA A 26 -10.74 -10.03 0.96
C ALA A 26 -10.89 -10.75 -0.38
N ILE A 27 -10.24 -10.25 -1.44
CA ILE A 27 -10.31 -10.80 -2.80
C ILE A 27 -9.05 -11.57 -3.20
N TRP A 28 -8.10 -11.75 -2.28
CA TRP A 28 -6.86 -12.45 -2.55
C TRP A 28 -7.02 -13.96 -2.36
N SER A 29 -6.57 -14.73 -3.34
CA SER A 29 -6.52 -16.19 -3.26
C SER A 29 -5.23 -16.65 -2.59
N ALA A 30 -5.31 -17.71 -1.77
CA ALA A 30 -4.16 -18.37 -1.18
C ALA A 30 -3.20 -18.99 -2.23
N ASN A 31 -3.71 -19.23 -3.45
CA ASN A 31 -2.95 -19.84 -4.55
C ASN A 31 -2.22 -18.82 -5.44
N PHE A 32 -2.28 -17.53 -5.13
CA PHE A 32 -1.56 -16.54 -5.93
C PHE A 32 -0.07 -16.59 -5.65
N ASP A 33 0.71 -16.87 -6.70
CA ASP A 33 2.12 -16.50 -6.70
C ASP A 33 2.28 -14.96 -6.72
N LEU A 34 3.51 -14.49 -6.52
CA LEU A 34 3.80 -13.06 -6.41
C LEU A 34 3.40 -12.28 -7.68
N GLN A 35 3.65 -12.86 -8.85
CA GLN A 35 3.36 -12.23 -10.13
C GLN A 35 1.85 -12.12 -10.36
N SER A 36 1.12 -13.20 -10.13
CA SER A 36 -0.33 -13.28 -10.25
C SER A 36 -1.02 -12.36 -9.25
N TRP A 37 -0.53 -12.31 -8.01
CA TRP A 37 -0.98 -11.36 -7.00
C TRP A 37 -0.78 -9.91 -7.47
N PHE A 38 0.43 -9.55 -7.91
CA PHE A 38 0.71 -8.18 -8.37
C PHE A 38 -0.12 -7.80 -9.60
N CYS A 39 -0.22 -8.69 -10.60
CA CYS A 39 -1.08 -8.51 -11.76
C CYS A 39 -2.55 -8.33 -11.36
N HIS A 40 -3.02 -9.05 -10.34
CA HIS A 40 -4.38 -8.90 -9.81
C HIS A 40 -4.61 -7.51 -9.22
N LEU A 41 -3.67 -6.96 -8.44
CA LEU A 41 -3.79 -5.60 -7.90
C LEU A 41 -3.90 -4.54 -9.00
N LEU A 42 -3.23 -4.78 -10.12
CA LEU A 42 -3.21 -3.90 -11.29
C LEU A 42 -4.41 -4.10 -12.25
N LYS A 43 -5.39 -4.94 -11.90
CA LYS A 43 -6.68 -5.04 -12.62
C LYS A 43 -7.57 -3.81 -12.33
N VAL A 44 -7.04 -2.64 -12.67
CA VAL A 44 -7.69 -1.33 -12.60
C VAL A 44 -7.71 -0.69 -14.00
N GLN A 45 -8.47 0.38 -14.17
CA GLN A 45 -8.48 1.16 -15.41
C GLN A 45 -7.06 1.58 -15.79
N GLN A 46 -6.74 1.56 -17.09
CA GLN A 46 -5.41 1.79 -17.64
C GLN A 46 -4.73 3.05 -17.06
N GLN A 47 -5.50 4.13 -16.89
CA GLN A 47 -5.05 5.42 -16.36
C GLN A 47 -4.55 5.36 -14.90
N TYR A 48 -5.08 4.44 -14.09
CA TYR A 48 -4.70 4.31 -12.67
C TYR A 48 -3.61 3.27 -12.43
N ARG A 49 -3.30 2.39 -13.40
CA ARG A 49 -2.35 1.28 -13.22
C ARG A 49 -0.98 1.75 -12.73
N LYS A 50 -0.47 2.86 -13.26
CA LYS A 50 0.82 3.42 -12.83
C LYS A 50 0.77 3.90 -11.37
N GLY A 51 -0.28 4.64 -11.00
CA GLY A 51 -0.46 5.14 -9.63
C GLY A 51 -0.63 3.99 -8.63
N VAL A 52 -1.46 3.00 -8.97
CA VAL A 52 -1.69 1.82 -8.13
C VAL A 52 -0.40 1.00 -8.00
N GLY A 53 0.34 0.81 -9.10
CA GLY A 53 1.65 0.15 -9.05
C GLY A 53 2.64 0.85 -8.12
N SER A 54 2.77 2.16 -8.22
CA SER A 54 3.61 2.95 -7.30
C SER A 54 3.16 2.83 -5.84
N LEU A 55 1.85 2.87 -5.59
CA LEU A 55 1.28 2.71 -4.25
C LEU A 55 1.57 1.32 -3.67
N VAL A 56 1.35 0.26 -4.46
CA VAL A 56 1.64 -1.13 -4.07
C VAL A 56 3.11 -1.28 -3.71
N LEU A 57 4.02 -0.77 -4.54
CA LEU A 57 5.47 -0.82 -4.26
C LEU A 57 5.80 -0.11 -2.94
N LEU A 58 5.21 1.05 -2.69
CA LEU A 58 5.45 1.80 -1.46
C LEU A 58 4.94 1.07 -0.22
N ILE A 59 3.76 0.43 -0.30
CA ILE A 59 3.20 -0.37 0.80
C ILE A 59 4.08 -1.60 1.06
N VAL A 60 4.43 -2.36 0.02
CA VAL A 60 5.29 -3.55 0.12
C VAL A 60 6.64 -3.19 0.74
N TRP A 61 7.28 -2.13 0.25
CA TRP A 61 8.54 -1.63 0.81
C TRP A 61 8.42 -1.24 2.29
N SER A 62 7.37 -0.50 2.64
CA SER A 62 7.14 -0.05 4.01
C SER A 62 6.87 -1.22 4.97
N LEU A 63 6.10 -2.21 4.53
CA LEU A 63 5.83 -3.45 5.29
C LEU A 63 7.10 -4.29 5.47
N TRP A 64 7.94 -4.38 4.44
CA TRP A 64 9.24 -5.05 4.55
C TRP A 64 10.12 -4.37 5.60
N ARG A 65 10.21 -3.05 5.56
CA ARG A 65 10.98 -2.26 6.53
C ARG A 65 10.46 -2.43 7.96
N GLU A 66 9.13 -2.43 8.14
CA GLU A 66 8.51 -2.66 9.44
C GLU A 66 8.79 -4.08 9.97
N ARG A 67 8.71 -5.10 9.12
CA ARG A 67 9.09 -6.46 9.50
C ARG A 67 10.56 -6.53 9.95
N ASN A 68 11.46 -5.84 9.26
CA ASN A 68 12.86 -5.78 9.65
C ASN A 68 13.07 -5.05 10.99
N ASN A 69 12.36 -3.94 11.23
CA ASN A 69 12.42 -3.24 12.52
C ASN A 69 11.96 -4.16 13.67
N ARG A 70 10.89 -4.93 13.47
CA ARG A 70 10.39 -5.88 14.47
C ARG A 70 11.41 -6.95 14.81
N ILE A 71 12.06 -7.52 13.79
CA ILE A 71 13.02 -8.61 13.96
C ILE A 71 14.35 -8.10 14.55
N PHE A 72 14.92 -7.04 13.98
CA PHE A 72 16.29 -6.61 14.29
C PHE A 72 16.37 -5.54 15.39
N ARG A 73 15.32 -4.72 15.55
CA ARG A 73 15.30 -3.62 16.53
C ARG A 73 14.30 -3.83 17.65
N LYS A 74 13.54 -4.94 17.64
CA LYS A 74 12.44 -5.23 18.58
C LYS A 74 11.48 -4.06 18.74
N ALA A 75 11.30 -3.29 17.68
CA ALA A 75 10.43 -2.12 17.63
C ALA A 75 9.27 -2.39 16.69
N GLU A 76 8.07 -1.98 17.09
CA GLU A 76 6.87 -2.13 16.29
C GLU A 76 6.05 -0.84 16.22
N LEU A 77 5.49 -0.58 15.04
CA LEU A 77 4.48 0.44 14.86
C LEU A 77 3.10 -0.19 15.02
N SER A 78 2.19 0.52 15.70
CA SER A 78 0.78 0.19 15.64
C SER A 78 0.23 0.49 14.24
N VAL A 79 -0.87 -0.16 13.85
CA VAL A 79 -1.50 0.05 12.53
C VAL A 79 -1.76 1.54 12.24
N PRO A 80 -2.35 2.34 13.17
CA PRO A 80 -2.56 3.77 12.90
C PRO A 80 -1.25 4.55 12.70
N ARG A 81 -0.21 4.26 13.49
CA ARG A 81 1.11 4.91 13.34
C ARG A 81 1.76 4.56 12.01
N PHE A 82 1.65 3.30 11.59
CA PHE A 82 2.15 2.87 10.28
C PHE A 82 1.39 3.53 9.13
N ILE A 83 0.07 3.65 9.21
CA ILE A 83 -0.73 4.34 8.19
C ILE A 83 -0.35 5.83 8.12
N SER A 84 -0.12 6.49 9.26
CA SER A 84 0.41 7.87 9.27
C SER A 84 1.76 7.95 8.56
N PHE A 85 2.71 7.08 8.93
CA PHE A 85 4.02 7.01 8.28
C PHE A 85 3.90 6.80 6.77
N LEU A 86 3.01 5.90 6.34
CA LEU A 86 2.77 5.60 4.93
C LEU A 86 2.19 6.83 4.20
N ARG A 87 1.24 7.53 4.80
CA ARG A 87 0.67 8.78 4.26
C ARG A 87 1.75 9.85 4.08
N ASP A 88 2.65 10.01 5.04
CA ASP A 88 3.76 10.95 4.93
C ASP A 88 4.76 10.53 3.84
N ALA A 89 5.03 9.23 3.70
CA ALA A 89 5.83 8.71 2.59
C ALA A 89 5.20 8.99 1.22
N ILE A 90 3.88 8.82 1.10
CA ILE A 90 3.13 9.15 -0.12
C ILE A 90 3.24 10.64 -0.43
N ARG A 91 3.03 11.52 0.56
CA ARG A 91 3.19 12.98 0.41
C ARG A 91 4.57 13.34 -0.11
N MET A 92 5.62 12.76 0.47
CA MET A 92 7.00 13.00 0.01
C MET A 92 7.21 12.56 -1.44
N TRP A 93 6.65 11.42 -1.85
CA TRP A 93 6.74 10.94 -3.23
C TRP A 93 6.00 11.86 -4.21
N ILE A 94 4.80 12.33 -3.82
CA ILE A 94 4.03 13.31 -4.60
C ILE A 94 4.83 14.61 -4.75
N PHE A 95 5.40 15.12 -3.66
CA PHE A 95 6.24 16.32 -3.67
C PHE A 95 7.48 16.15 -4.54
N ALA A 96 8.08 14.95 -4.55
CA ALA A 96 9.18 14.58 -5.44
C ALA A 96 8.77 14.37 -6.91
N GLY A 97 7.50 14.60 -7.26
CA GLY A 97 7.01 14.56 -8.65
C GLY A 97 6.33 13.26 -9.09
N ALA A 98 5.90 12.39 -8.16
CA ALA A 98 5.13 11.19 -8.48
C ALA A 98 3.70 11.52 -8.95
N LYS A 99 3.55 12.07 -10.16
CA LYS A 99 2.28 12.58 -10.72
C LYS A 99 1.16 11.53 -10.74
N PHE A 100 1.44 10.29 -11.12
CA PHE A 100 0.43 9.22 -11.15
C PHE A 100 -0.06 8.81 -9.76
N LEU A 101 0.82 8.89 -8.75
CA LEU A 101 0.43 8.67 -7.36
C LEU A 101 -0.42 9.85 -6.87
N SER A 102 -0.04 11.08 -7.20
CA SER A 102 -0.82 12.28 -6.88
C SER A 102 -2.22 12.24 -7.48
N SER A 103 -2.37 11.83 -8.75
CA SER A 103 -3.69 11.71 -9.38
C SER A 103 -4.56 10.63 -8.74
N LEU A 104 -3.95 9.58 -8.16
CA LEU A 104 -4.69 8.49 -7.51
C LEU A 104 -5.13 8.89 -6.09
N VAL A 105 -4.21 9.40 -5.28
CA VAL A 105 -4.39 9.53 -3.83
C VAL A 105 -4.17 10.95 -3.30
N GLY A 106 -3.95 11.94 -4.16
CA GLY A 106 -3.74 13.33 -3.75
C GLY A 106 -4.92 13.93 -2.98
N HIS A 107 -6.14 13.49 -3.30
CA HIS A 107 -7.37 13.94 -2.64
C HIS A 107 -7.39 13.67 -1.14
N ILE A 108 -6.68 12.64 -0.64
CA ILE A 108 -6.65 12.29 0.79
C ILE A 108 -5.85 13.29 1.65
N PHE A 109 -5.19 14.25 1.02
CA PHE A 109 -4.37 15.27 1.68
C PHE A 109 -4.96 16.68 1.58
N CYS A 110 -6.09 16.84 0.90
CA CYS A 110 -6.80 18.10 0.74
C CYS A 110 -7.92 18.29 1.79
N GLU A 111 -8.04 17.37 2.74
CA GLU A 111 -8.88 17.50 3.94
C GLU A 111 -8.15 18.26 5.06
#